data_AF-A0A524LB03-F1
#
_entry.id   AF-A0A524LB03-F1
#
_cell.length_a   1.000
_cell.length_b   1.000
_cell.length_c   1.000
_cell.angle_alpha   90.00
_cell.angle_beta   90.00
_cell.angle_gamma   90.00
#
_symmetry.space_group_name_H-M   'P 1'
#
loop_
_entity.id
_entity.type
_entity.pdbx_description
1 polymer ?
#
loop_
_entity_poly.entity_id
_entity_poly.type
_entity_poly.pdbx_seq_one_letter_code
_entity_poly.pdbx_strand_id
1 'polypeptide(L)'
;MRGVYILIIDLKQTLSFQLKSLGNLSFEKGTWIYVGSAMGIGSTSLENRIRRHFRSEKTIHWHIDHLLNSDSKIRCSIWSESSGPVECDIAKSIEQLDNVYPGPKGFGASDCKKKCFTHLFYSKIESNLEKKIHSIFAKQKLKPKVTQDGNL
;
A
#
# COMPACT_ATOMS: atom_id res chain seq x y z
N MET A 1 -13.39 -3.07 11.95
CA MET A 1 -12.00 -3.50 12.22
C MET A 1 -11.05 -2.32 12.15
N ARG A 2 -9.95 -2.35 12.92
CA ARG A 2 -8.82 -1.40 12.85
C ARG A 2 -7.56 -2.18 12.50
N GLY A 3 -6.66 -1.60 11.71
CA GLY A 3 -5.37 -2.23 11.49
C GLY A 3 -4.61 -1.70 10.31
N VAL A 4 -3.84 -2.59 9.69
CA VAL A 4 -2.88 -2.30 8.63
C VAL A 4 -3.14 -3.17 7.41
N TYR A 5 -2.82 -2.64 6.25
CA TYR A 5 -2.93 -3.32 4.97
C TYR A 5 -1.76 -2.98 4.05
N ILE A 6 -1.51 -3.89 3.12
CA ILE A 6 -0.60 -3.71 2.01
C ILE A 6 -1.37 -3.97 0.73
N LEU A 7 -1.37 -3.01 -0.19
CA LEU A 7 -1.83 -3.22 -1.56
C LEU A 7 -0.66 -3.67 -2.42
N ILE A 8 -0.87 -4.75 -3.17
CA ILE A 8 0.05 -5.17 -4.24
C ILE A 8 -0.57 -4.75 -5.56
N ILE A 9 0.11 -3.89 -6.29
CA ILE A 9 -0.41 -3.20 -7.47
C ILE A 9 0.51 -3.48 -8.65
N ASP A 10 -0.05 -3.99 -9.73
CA ASP A 10 0.69 -4.26 -10.96
C ASP A 10 0.48 -3.17 -11.99
N LEU A 11 1.58 -2.66 -12.52
CA LEU A 11 1.60 -1.75 -13.66
C LEU A 11 2.11 -2.51 -14.89
N LYS A 12 1.30 -2.54 -15.95
CA LYS A 12 1.66 -3.19 -17.23
C LYS A 12 2.58 -2.32 -18.09
N GLN A 13 2.57 -1.02 -17.86
CA GLN A 13 3.36 -0.01 -18.55
C GLN A 13 3.83 1.06 -17.55
N THR A 14 4.88 1.80 -17.91
CA THR A 14 5.32 2.95 -17.12
C THR A 14 4.26 4.03 -17.18
N LEU A 15 3.94 4.62 -16.02
CA LEU A 15 2.93 5.67 -15.86
C LEU A 15 3.58 6.93 -15.32
N SER A 16 3.18 8.08 -15.82
CA SER A 16 3.62 9.37 -15.29
C SER A 16 2.43 10.27 -15.04
N PHE A 17 2.37 10.89 -13.87
CA PHE A 17 1.31 11.82 -13.51
C PHE A 17 1.79 12.85 -12.51
N GLN A 18 1.10 13.99 -12.46
CA GLN A 18 1.39 15.07 -11.52
C GLN A 18 0.53 14.92 -10.26
N LEU A 19 1.17 14.93 -9.10
CA LEU A 19 0.53 15.09 -7.80
C LEU A 19 0.75 16.51 -7.29
N LYS A 20 -0.31 17.17 -6.82
CA LYS A 20 -0.23 18.55 -6.32
C LYS A 20 0.84 18.74 -5.24
N SER A 21 0.98 17.77 -4.34
CA SER A 21 1.90 17.79 -3.20
C SER A 21 3.31 17.28 -3.51
N LEU A 22 3.48 16.43 -4.52
CA LEU A 22 4.73 15.71 -4.80
C LEU A 22 5.34 16.03 -6.18
N GLY A 23 4.68 16.87 -6.99
CA GLY A 23 5.13 17.24 -8.32
C GLY A 23 4.92 16.12 -9.35
N ASN A 24 5.78 16.10 -10.37
CA ASN A 24 5.73 15.09 -11.43
C ASN A 24 6.35 13.78 -10.94
N LEU A 25 5.58 12.70 -10.99
CA LEU A 25 6.02 11.37 -10.60
C LEU A 25 5.98 10.43 -11.80
N SER A 26 6.95 9.52 -11.85
CA SER A 26 6.98 8.42 -12.82
C SER A 26 7.07 7.09 -12.08
N PHE A 27 6.28 6.14 -12.53
CA PHE A 27 6.12 4.81 -11.97
C PHE A 27 6.45 3.80 -13.04
N GLU A 28 7.55 3.07 -12.86
CA GLU A 28 7.97 2.03 -13.78
C GLU A 28 6.99 0.88 -13.85
N LYS A 29 6.94 0.22 -15.01
CA LYS A 29 6.33 -1.09 -15.16
C LYS A 29 6.88 -2.06 -14.12
N GLY A 30 5.99 -2.81 -13.46
CA GLY A 30 6.36 -3.78 -12.42
C GLY A 30 5.31 -3.85 -11.32
N THR A 31 5.75 -4.24 -10.13
CA THR A 31 4.88 -4.42 -8.97
C THR A 31 5.18 -3.35 -7.93
N TRP A 32 4.16 -2.62 -7.52
CA TRP A 32 4.19 -1.58 -6.51
C TRP A 32 3.51 -2.07 -5.22
N ILE A 33 4.10 -1.73 -4.09
CA ILE A 33 3.73 -2.20 -2.76
C ILE A 33 3.38 -0.97 -1.93
N TYR A 34 2.11 -0.78 -1.61
CA TYR A 34 1.65 0.35 -0.81
C TYR A 34 1.27 -0.11 0.59
N VAL A 35 1.90 0.45 1.61
CA VAL A 35 1.59 0.18 3.02
C VAL A 35 0.69 1.28 3.55
N GLY A 36 -0.43 0.92 4.17
CA GLY A 36 -1.32 1.89 4.79
C GLY A 36 -2.02 1.32 6.02
N SER A 37 -2.57 2.20 6.85
CA SER A 37 -3.40 1.81 8.00
C SER A 37 -4.76 2.49 8.02
N ALA A 38 -5.62 1.94 8.86
CA ALA A 38 -6.95 2.44 9.13
C ALA A 38 -7.27 2.15 10.59
N MET A 39 -7.07 3.15 11.44
CA MET A 39 -7.26 3.06 12.90
C MET A 39 -8.60 3.64 13.37
N GLY A 40 -9.44 4.08 12.44
CA GLY A 40 -10.75 4.65 12.73
C GLY A 40 -11.86 3.59 12.84
N ILE A 41 -13.08 4.08 13.06
CA ILE A 41 -14.31 3.29 13.14
C ILE A 41 -15.30 3.73 12.05
N GLY A 42 -16.37 2.95 11.83
CA GLY A 42 -17.36 3.26 10.80
C GLY A 42 -16.71 3.42 9.43
N SER A 43 -16.99 4.52 8.72
CA SER A 43 -16.47 4.81 7.37
C SER A 43 -14.95 4.88 7.24
N THR A 44 -14.21 4.97 8.35
CA THR A 44 -12.74 5.01 8.39
C THR A 44 -12.10 3.71 8.91
N SER A 45 -12.91 2.66 9.04
CA SER A 45 -12.45 1.31 9.41
C SER A 45 -11.54 0.69 8.33
N LEU A 46 -10.77 -0.32 8.73
CA LEU A 46 -9.90 -1.09 7.84
C LEU A 46 -10.65 -1.71 6.66
N GLU A 47 -11.80 -2.33 6.93
CA GLU A 47 -12.67 -2.89 5.91
C GLU A 47 -13.13 -1.85 4.90
N ASN A 48 -13.64 -0.72 5.37
CA ASN A 48 -14.11 0.35 4.49
C ASN A 48 -12.97 0.97 3.68
N ARG A 49 -11.77 1.09 4.29
CA ARG A 49 -10.58 1.58 3.60
C ARG A 49 -10.15 0.64 2.48
N ILE A 50 -10.07 -0.67 2.75
CA ILE A 50 -9.71 -1.66 1.74
C ILE A 50 -10.77 -1.72 0.64
N ARG A 51 -12.05 -1.85 0.99
CA ARG A 51 -13.15 -1.88 0.01
C ARG A 51 -13.14 -0.65 -0.91
N ARG A 52 -12.82 0.53 -0.37
CA ARG A 52 -12.68 1.76 -1.16
C ARG A 52 -11.55 1.68 -2.19
N HIS A 53 -10.42 1.04 -1.86
CA HIS A 53 -9.30 0.90 -2.81
C HIS A 53 -9.69 0.09 -4.05
N PHE A 54 -10.54 -0.91 -3.90
CA PHE A 54 -11.01 -1.74 -5.01
C PHE A 54 -12.16 -1.12 -5.82
N ARG A 55 -12.73 0.03 -5.41
CA ARG A 55 -13.73 0.75 -6.21
C ARG A 55 -13.06 1.48 -7.38
N SER A 56 -13.63 1.32 -8.57
CA SER A 56 -13.24 2.06 -9.77
C SER A 56 -13.60 3.54 -9.63
N GLU A 57 -14.86 3.84 -9.30
CA GLU A 57 -15.35 5.20 -9.14
C GLU A 57 -15.28 5.64 -7.67
N LYS A 58 -14.46 6.65 -7.41
CA LYS A 58 -14.29 7.26 -6.10
C LYS A 58 -13.71 8.65 -6.23
N THR A 59 -14.10 9.54 -5.33
CA THR A 59 -13.45 10.85 -5.19
C THR A 59 -12.00 10.64 -4.76
N ILE A 60 -11.03 11.28 -5.41
CA ILE A 60 -9.61 11.10 -5.10
C ILE A 60 -9.24 11.85 -3.80
N HIS A 61 -8.69 11.14 -2.81
CA HIS A 61 -8.36 11.70 -1.50
C HIS A 61 -6.89 11.47 -1.10
N TRP A 62 -6.34 10.29 -1.38
CA TRP A 62 -4.96 9.94 -1.02
C TRP A 62 -4.05 9.87 -2.24
N HIS A 63 -2.73 9.97 -2.02
CA HIS A 63 -1.75 9.78 -3.10
C HIS A 63 -1.95 8.45 -3.85
N ILE A 64 -2.27 7.39 -3.11
CA ILE A 64 -2.53 6.07 -3.71
C ILE A 64 -3.78 6.05 -4.59
N ASP A 65 -4.80 6.87 -4.32
CA ASP A 65 -6.01 6.93 -5.13
C ASP A 65 -5.68 7.39 -6.57
N HIS A 66 -4.70 8.28 -6.75
CA HIS A 66 -4.26 8.71 -8.09
C HIS A 66 -3.60 7.56 -8.87
N LEU A 67 -2.76 6.75 -8.20
CA LEU A 67 -2.17 5.57 -8.82
C LEU A 67 -3.26 4.54 -9.16
N LEU A 68 -4.19 4.28 -8.23
CA LEU A 68 -5.27 3.31 -8.43
C LEU A 68 -6.30 3.73 -9.48
N ASN A 69 -6.43 5.04 -9.75
CA ASN A 69 -7.30 5.57 -10.79
C ASN A 69 -6.62 5.68 -12.18
N SER A 70 -5.41 5.15 -12.30
CA SER A 70 -4.70 5.01 -13.57
C SER A 70 -4.84 3.59 -14.14
N ASP A 71 -4.15 3.25 -15.24
CA ASP A 71 -4.11 1.88 -15.79
C ASP A 71 -3.23 0.93 -14.93
N SER A 72 -3.63 0.81 -13.66
CA SER A 72 -3.03 -0.05 -12.65
C SER A 72 -4.02 -1.15 -12.28
N LYS A 73 -3.50 -2.30 -11.84
CA LYS A 73 -4.33 -3.40 -11.36
C LYS A 73 -3.93 -3.75 -9.93
N ILE A 74 -4.88 -3.66 -9.00
CA ILE A 74 -4.67 -4.26 -7.67
C ILE A 74 -4.68 -5.79 -7.85
N ARG A 75 -3.56 -6.43 -7.51
CA ARG A 75 -3.45 -7.89 -7.48
C ARG A 75 -4.18 -8.46 -6.27
N CYS A 76 -3.89 -7.90 -5.09
CA CYS A 76 -4.53 -8.24 -3.83
C CYS A 76 -4.23 -7.18 -2.76
N SER A 77 -4.96 -7.28 -1.66
CA SER A 77 -4.65 -6.61 -0.40
C SER A 77 -4.36 -7.65 0.67
N ILE A 78 -3.20 -7.54 1.32
CA ILE A 78 -2.82 -8.33 2.49
C ILE A 78 -2.99 -7.46 3.73
N TRP A 79 -3.81 -7.89 4.68
CA TRP A 79 -4.22 -7.05 5.80
C TRP A 79 -4.29 -7.81 7.11
N SER A 80 -4.20 -7.09 8.23
CA SER A 80 -4.42 -7.66 9.56
C SER A 80 -5.01 -6.60 10.47
N GLU A 81 -5.84 -7.04 11.40
CA GLU A 81 -6.22 -6.21 12.53
C GLU A 81 -4.99 -5.91 13.41
N SER A 82 -4.93 -4.70 13.95
CA SER A 82 -3.93 -4.31 14.93
C SER A 82 -4.53 -3.37 15.97
N SER A 83 -4.06 -3.48 17.21
CA SER A 83 -4.47 -2.60 18.31
C SER A 83 -3.79 -1.23 18.26
N GLY A 84 -2.67 -1.12 17.55
CA GLY A 84 -1.85 0.10 17.46
C GLY A 84 -1.26 0.36 16.07
N PRO A 85 -0.56 1.50 15.90
CA PRO A 85 0.01 1.92 14.63
C PRO A 85 1.28 1.13 14.29
N VAL A 86 1.13 0.10 13.46
CA VAL A 86 2.23 -0.79 12.99
C VAL A 86 2.66 -0.49 11.54
N GLU A 87 2.02 0.49 10.89
CA GLU A 87 2.23 0.86 9.48
C GLU A 87 3.70 1.12 9.15
N CYS A 88 4.35 2.01 9.91
CA CYS A 88 5.74 2.37 9.65
C CYS A 88 6.71 1.22 9.90
N ASP A 89 6.41 0.34 10.87
CA ASP A 89 7.28 -0.79 11.19
C ASP A 89 7.20 -1.86 10.08
N ILE A 90 6.01 -2.01 9.49
CA ILE A 90 5.82 -2.81 8.27
C ILE A 90 6.50 -2.15 7.07
N ALA A 91 6.32 -0.84 6.85
CA ALA A 91 6.96 -0.12 5.74
C ALA A 91 8.49 -0.26 5.79
N LYS A 92 9.09 -0.12 6.98
CA LYS A 92 10.53 -0.33 7.19
C LYS A 92 10.95 -1.77 6.91
N SER A 93 10.12 -2.76 7.26
CA SER A 93 10.41 -4.17 6.98
C SER A 93 10.34 -4.48 5.47
N ILE A 94 9.45 -3.80 4.74
CA ILE A 94 9.33 -3.92 3.28
C ILE A 94 10.55 -3.30 2.59
N GLU A 95 11.00 -2.13 3.04
CA GLU A 95 12.20 -1.46 2.53
C GLU A 95 13.46 -2.32 2.63
N GLN A 96 13.51 -3.24 3.59
CA GLN A 96 14.64 -4.16 3.82
C GLN A 96 14.60 -5.43 2.96
N LEU A 97 13.56 -5.63 2.15
CA LEU A 97 13.48 -6.79 1.27
C LEU A 97 14.42 -6.64 0.06
N ASP A 98 15.07 -7.74 -0.30
CA ASP A 98 15.85 -7.80 -1.53
C ASP A 98 14.99 -7.52 -2.75
N ASN A 99 15.53 -6.71 -3.69
CA ASN A 99 14.89 -6.27 -4.93
C ASN A 99 13.65 -5.38 -4.74
N VAL A 100 13.45 -4.84 -3.55
CA VAL A 100 12.46 -3.80 -3.28
C VAL A 100 13.16 -2.45 -3.13
N TYR A 101 12.62 -1.44 -3.80
CA TYR A 101 13.18 -0.09 -3.86
C TYR A 101 12.15 0.93 -3.35
N PRO A 102 12.57 1.98 -2.63
CA PRO A 102 11.65 3.03 -2.22
C PRO A 102 11.08 3.77 -3.43
N GLY A 103 9.78 4.05 -3.41
CA GLY A 103 9.12 4.94 -4.34
C GLY A 103 9.38 6.42 -4.03
N PRO A 104 8.58 7.33 -4.62
CA PRO A 104 8.77 8.77 -4.43
C PRO A 104 8.70 9.21 -2.96
N LYS A 105 9.58 10.14 -2.59
CA LYS A 105 9.61 10.74 -1.26
C LYS A 105 8.25 11.36 -0.91
N GLY A 106 7.74 11.09 0.29
CA GLY A 106 6.48 11.62 0.81
C GLY A 106 5.24 10.87 0.32
N PHE A 107 5.36 9.90 -0.59
CA PHE A 107 4.20 9.13 -1.06
C PHE A 107 3.63 8.28 0.08
N GLY A 108 2.35 8.50 0.43
CA GLY A 108 1.71 7.87 1.58
C GLY A 108 2.29 8.20 2.96
N ALA A 109 3.26 9.12 3.06
CA ALA A 109 4.00 9.40 4.29
C ALA A 109 3.97 10.87 4.72
N SER A 110 3.13 11.71 4.10
CA SER A 110 3.13 13.16 4.36
C SER A 110 2.71 13.55 5.77
N ASP A 111 1.80 12.79 6.40
CA ASP A 111 1.35 12.95 7.78
C ASP A 111 2.05 11.97 8.75
N CYS A 112 3.07 11.25 8.27
CA CYS A 112 3.78 10.25 9.07
C CYS A 112 4.68 10.91 10.13
N LYS A 113 4.31 10.75 11.40
CA LYS A 113 5.10 11.26 12.55
C LYS A 113 6.48 10.63 12.67
N LYS A 114 6.65 9.38 12.19
CA LYS A 114 7.95 8.67 12.16
C LYS A 114 8.86 9.15 11.02
N LYS A 115 8.41 10.11 10.19
CA LYS A 115 9.16 10.71 9.07
C LYS A 115 9.69 9.67 8.07
N CYS A 116 8.87 8.66 7.75
CA CYS A 116 9.22 7.69 6.72
C CYS A 116 9.50 8.39 5.39
N PHE A 117 10.47 7.89 4.63
CA PHE A 117 10.77 8.43 3.31
C PHE A 117 9.57 8.27 2.37
N THR A 118 8.95 7.10 2.38
CA THR A 118 7.76 6.75 1.60
C THR A 118 7.08 5.53 2.23
N HIS A 119 5.80 5.35 1.97
CA HIS A 119 5.09 4.08 2.25
C HIS A 119 4.73 3.34 0.96
N LEU A 120 5.30 3.75 -0.17
CA LEU A 120 5.14 3.11 -1.46
C LEU A 120 6.49 2.60 -1.95
N PHE A 121 6.56 1.32 -2.32
CA PHE A 121 7.78 0.66 -2.78
C PHE A 121 7.57 0.02 -4.14
N TYR A 122 8.67 -0.15 -4.87
CA TYR A 122 8.70 -0.76 -6.20
C TYR A 122 9.50 -2.05 -6.16
N SER A 123 9.04 -3.05 -6.89
CA SER A 123 9.79 -4.26 -7.21
C SER A 123 9.62 -4.57 -8.69
N LYS A 124 10.65 -5.14 -9.31
CA LYS A 124 10.46 -5.88 -10.56
C LYS A 124 9.47 -7.02 -10.32
N ILE A 125 8.82 -7.48 -11.39
CA ILE A 125 7.81 -8.55 -11.31
C ILE A 125 8.42 -9.77 -10.58
N GLU A 126 7.94 -10.04 -9.37
CA GLU A 126 8.46 -11.07 -8.48
C GLU A 126 7.32 -11.99 -8.00
N SER A 127 7.48 -13.29 -8.18
CA SER A 127 6.46 -14.31 -7.84
C SER A 127 6.33 -14.59 -6.34
N ASN A 128 7.37 -14.31 -5.54
CA ASN A 128 7.43 -14.66 -4.13
C ASN A 128 7.09 -13.51 -3.17
N LEU A 129 6.70 -12.35 -3.70
CA LEU A 129 6.48 -11.13 -2.93
C LEU A 129 5.39 -11.30 -1.85
N GLU A 130 4.28 -11.97 -2.17
CA GLU A 130 3.20 -12.23 -1.22
C GLU A 130 3.72 -13.06 -0.03
N LYS A 131 4.48 -14.12 -0.28
CA LYS A 131 5.08 -14.95 0.79
C LYS A 131 6.03 -14.16 1.69
N LYS A 132 6.86 -13.28 1.10
CA LYS A 132 7.73 -12.36 1.84
C LYS A 132 6.91 -11.42 2.74
N ILE A 133 5.84 -10.84 2.21
CA ILE A 133 4.93 -9.96 2.96
C ILE A 133 4.24 -10.70 4.11
N HIS A 134 3.71 -11.91 3.88
CA HIS A 134 3.13 -12.74 4.93
C HIS A 134 4.10 -12.98 6.08
N SER A 135 5.39 -13.22 5.76
CA SER A 135 6.44 -13.40 6.76
C SER A 135 6.71 -12.12 7.56
N ILE A 136 6.59 -10.94 6.95
CA ILE A 136 6.70 -9.64 7.66
C ILE A 136 5.56 -9.46 8.66
N PHE A 137 4.31 -9.73 8.26
CA PHE A 137 3.17 -9.68 9.19
C PHE A 137 3.36 -10.65 10.37
N ALA A 138 3.80 -11.87 10.10
CA ALA A 138 4.05 -12.88 11.13
C ALA A 138 5.13 -12.42 12.13
N LYS A 139 6.23 -11.81 11.67
CA LYS A 139 7.27 -11.22 12.53
C LYS A 139 6.73 -10.13 13.46
N GLN A 140 5.70 -9.41 13.03
CA GLN A 140 4.99 -8.41 13.84
C GLN A 140 3.86 -9.01 14.71
N LYS A 141 3.79 -10.34 14.83
CA LYS A 141 2.74 -11.09 15.56
C LYS A 141 1.32 -10.79 15.05
N LEU A 142 1.21 -10.40 13.77
CA LEU A 142 -0.06 -10.16 13.09
C LEU A 142 -0.52 -11.42 12.36
N LYS A 143 -1.83 -11.55 12.15
CA LYS A 143 -2.45 -12.68 11.44
C LYS A 143 -2.97 -12.19 10.10
N PRO A 144 -2.14 -12.20 9.03
CA PRO A 144 -2.53 -11.63 7.76
C PRO A 144 -3.63 -12.44 7.08
N LYS A 145 -4.59 -11.74 6.50
CA LYS A 145 -5.62 -12.25 5.60
C LYS A 145 -5.43 -11.58 4.23
N VAL A 146 -5.99 -12.19 3.18
CA VAL A 146 -5.85 -11.71 1.80
C VAL A 146 -7.23 -11.51 1.20
N THR A 147 -7.40 -10.43 0.44
CA THR A 147 -8.56 -10.20 -0.42
C THR A 147 -8.10 -9.76 -1.80
N GLN A 148 -8.79 -10.23 -2.84
CA GLN A 148 -8.50 -9.89 -4.26
C GLN A 148 -9.54 -8.96 -4.86
N ASP A 149 -10.67 -8.76 -4.18
CA ASP A 149 -11.82 -7.99 -4.64
C ASP A 149 -12.22 -6.87 -3.66
N GLY A 150 -11.56 -6.80 -2.51
CA GLY A 150 -11.82 -5.80 -1.48
C GLY A 150 -12.94 -6.18 -0.50
N ASN A 151 -13.49 -7.39 -0.60
CA ASN A 151 -14.42 -7.95 0.39
C ASN A 151 -13.62 -8.65 1.51
N LEU A 152 -14.00 -8.41 2.78
CA LEU A 152 -13.32 -8.90 3.99
C LEU A 152 -14.25 -9.68 4.91
#